data_AF-A0A0B7C1G1-F1
#
_entry.id   AF-A0A0B7C1G1-F1
#
_cell.length_a   1.000
_cell.length_b   1.000
_cell.length_c   1.000
_cell.angle_alpha   90.00
_cell.angle_beta   90.00
_cell.angle_gamma   90.00
#
_symmetry.space_group_name_H-M   'P 1'
#
loop_
_entity.id
_entity.type
_entity.pdbx_description
1 polymer ?
#
loop_
_entity_poly.entity_id
_entity_poly.type
_entity_poly.pdbx_seq_one_letter_code
_entity_poly.pdbx_strand_id
1 'polypeptide(L)' 'MLTRHTTMVVGPTGGGKSVVINTLAQAQTKLGITTKLYVINPKDRSVVELYGILDPVTRDWTDGLLSNTF' A
#
# COMPACT_ATOMS: atom_id res chain seq x y z
N MET A 1 6.65 -14.24 -3.81
CA MET A 1 6.70 -13.39 -5.02
C MET A 1 8.15 -13.04 -5.28
N LEU A 2 8.80 -13.71 -6.21
CA LEU A 2 10.23 -13.48 -6.54
C LEU A 2 10.42 -12.90 -7.94
N THR A 3 9.33 -12.74 -8.71
CA THR A 3 9.39 -12.41 -10.13
C THR A 3 8.85 -11.03 -10.49
N ARG A 4 8.05 -10.40 -9.62
CA ARG A 4 7.41 -9.09 -9.86
C ARG A 4 7.38 -8.28 -8.56
N HIS A 5 7.51 -6.96 -8.70
CA HIS A 5 7.44 -6.01 -7.59
C HIS A 5 6.03 -5.92 -6.98
N THR A 6 4.98 -6.08 -7.80
CA THR A 6 3.58 -5.99 -7.37
C THR A 6 2.79 -7.23 -7.77
N THR A 7 1.71 -7.51 -7.04
CA THR A 7 0.77 -8.59 -7.38
C THR A 7 -0.62 -8.23 -6.85
N MET A 8 -1.65 -8.67 -7.57
CA MET A 8 -3.05 -8.50 -7.20
C MET A 8 -3.64 -9.81 -6.68
N VAL A 9 -4.40 -9.75 -5.59
CA VAL A 9 -5.15 -10.89 -5.03
C VAL A 9 -6.63 -10.67 -5.32
N VAL A 10 -7.22 -11.48 -6.20
CA VAL A 10 -8.59 -11.32 -6.70
C VAL A 10 -9.47 -12.49 -6.24
N GLY A 11 -10.73 -12.21 -5.91
CA GLY A 11 -11.70 -13.22 -5.47
C GLY A 11 -12.94 -12.60 -4.83
N PRO A 12 -13.98 -13.40 -4.52
CA PRO A 12 -15.24 -12.91 -3.97
C PRO A 12 -15.10 -12.31 -2.56
N THR A 13 -16.11 -11.57 -2.12
CA THR A 13 -16.23 -11.07 -0.75
C THR A 13 -16.21 -12.24 0.23
N GLY A 14 -15.52 -12.08 1.37
CA GLY A 14 -15.36 -13.16 2.35
C GLY A 14 -14.38 -14.27 1.95
N GLY A 15 -13.80 -14.25 0.73
CA GLY A 15 -12.88 -15.28 0.24
C GLY A 15 -11.48 -15.31 0.88
N GLY A 16 -11.29 -14.75 2.08
CA GLY A 16 -10.03 -14.88 2.84
C GLY A 16 -8.81 -14.11 2.29
N LYS A 17 -8.96 -13.22 1.31
CA LYS A 17 -7.85 -12.48 0.68
C LYS A 17 -6.92 -11.78 1.69
N SER A 18 -7.49 -11.05 2.64
CA SER A 18 -6.71 -10.37 3.69
C SER A 18 -6.02 -11.37 4.63
N VAL A 19 -6.66 -12.51 4.92
CA VAL A 19 -6.06 -13.58 5.73
C VAL A 19 -4.82 -14.13 5.03
N VAL A 20 -4.89 -14.40 3.73
CA VAL A 20 -3.74 -14.90 2.96
C VAL A 20 -2.54 -13.95 3.03
N ILE A 21 -2.76 -12.64 2.85
CA ILE A 21 -1.69 -11.62 2.92
C ILE A 21 -1.08 -11.54 4.33
N ASN A 22 -1.93 -11.50 5.36
CA ASN A 22 -1.48 -11.45 6.75
C ASN A 22 -0.70 -12.70 7.16
N THR A 23 -1.18 -13.89 6.78
CA THR A 23 -0.50 -15.17 7.05
C THR A 23 0.86 -15.23 6.39
N LEU A 24 0.99 -14.74 5.15
CA LEU A 24 2.28 -14.68 4.46
C LEU A 24 3.28 -13.77 5.20
N ALA A 25 2.86 -12.57 5.60
CA ALA A 25 3.72 -11.65 6.34
C ALA A 25 4.16 -12.22 7.70
N GLN A 26 3.25 -12.88 8.41
CA GLN A 26 3.57 -13.57 9.68
C GLN A 26 4.54 -14.73 9.47
N ALA A 27 4.35 -15.54 8.43
CA ALA A 27 5.24 -16.64 8.11
C ALA A 27 6.66 -16.14 7.76
N GLN A 28 6.77 -15.08 6.97
CA GLN A 28 8.05 -14.44 6.66
C GLN A 28 8.74 -13.93 7.93
N THR A 29 7.98 -13.26 8.81
CA THR A 29 8.51 -12.75 10.08
C THR A 29 9.03 -13.88 10.97
N LYS A 30 8.32 -15.02 11.04
CA LYS A 30 8.78 -16.22 11.76
C LYS A 30 10.04 -16.85 11.17
N LEU A 31 10.28 -16.67 9.87
CA LEU A 31 11.49 -17.11 9.18
C LEU A 31 12.64 -16.09 9.28
N GLY A 32 12.49 -15.03 10.08
CA GLY A 32 13.50 -13.99 10.25
C GLY A 32 13.50 -12.91 9.16
N ILE A 33 12.53 -12.93 8.24
CA ILE A 33 12.35 -11.89 7.22
C ILE A 33 11.33 -10.89 7.76
N THR A 34 11.80 -9.73 8.22
CA THR A 34 10.93 -8.67 8.74
C THR A 34 10.00 -8.13 7.64
N THR A 35 8.72 -8.47 7.71
CA THR A 35 7.70 -7.99 6.77
C THR A 35 6.71 -7.07 7.49
N LYS A 36 6.70 -5.78 7.14
CA LYS A 36 5.72 -4.80 7.62
C LYS A 36 4.58 -4.64 6.61
N LEU A 37 3.36 -4.56 7.11
CA LEU A 37 2.17 -4.31 6.30
C LEU A 37 1.64 -2.90 6.57
N TYR A 38 1.43 -2.13 5.52
CA TYR A 38 0.74 -0.84 5.54
C TYR A 38 -0.54 -0.97 4.73
N VAL A 39 -1.69 -0.86 5.40
CA VAL A 39 -3.02 -1.02 4.78
C VAL A 39 -3.61 0.35 4.48
N ILE A 40 -4.06 0.55 3.25
CA ILE A 40 -4.68 1.80 2.80
C ILE A 40 -5.97 1.53 2.04
N ASN A 41 -6.98 2.37 2.25
CA ASN A 41 -8.15 2.46 1.37
C ASN A 41 -7.95 3.64 0.39
N PRO A 42 -7.50 3.40 -0.86
CA PRO A 42 -7.18 4.48 -1.79
C PRO A 42 -8.41 5.23 -2.30
N LYS A 43 -9.63 4.72 -2.05
CA LYS A 43 -10.89 5.37 -2.45
C LYS A 43 -11.51 6.23 -1.36
N ASP A 44 -10.95 6.21 -0.15
CA ASP A 44 -11.39 7.06 0.97
C ASP A 44 -10.84 8.49 0.88
N ARG A 45 -9.71 8.67 0.18
CA ARG A 45 -9.03 9.96 0.01
C ARG A 45 -9.00 10.40 -1.43
N SER A 46 -8.89 11.71 -1.63
CA SER A 46 -8.68 12.27 -2.96
C SER A 46 -7.30 11.86 -3.52
N VAL A 47 -7.17 11.85 -4.84
CA VAL A 47 -5.89 11.57 -5.52
C VAL A 47 -4.81 12.56 -5.09
N VAL A 48 -5.18 13.81 -4.87
CA VAL A 48 -4.27 14.88 -4.42
C VAL A 48 -3.75 14.61 -3.01
N GLU A 49 -4.61 14.24 -2.07
CA GLU A 49 -4.16 13.86 -0.72
C GLU A 49 -3.31 12.57 -0.73
N LEU A 50 -3.56 11.66 -1.68
CA LEU A 50 -2.84 10.39 -1.77
C LEU A 50 -1.42 10.56 -2.32
N TYR A 51 -1.27 11.32 -3.41
CA TYR A 51 -0.02 11.43 -4.17
C TYR A 51 0.71 12.77 -4.02
N GLY A 52 0.02 13.80 -3.53
CA GLY A 52 0.52 15.17 -3.52
C GLY A 52 0.12 15.95 -4.77
N ILE A 53 0.41 17.25 -4.76
CA ILE A 53 0.12 18.15 -5.86
C ILE A 53 1.18 19.26 -5.95
N LEU A 54 1.48 19.65 -7.18
CA LEU A 54 2.26 20.84 -7.47
C LEU A 54 1.31 22.02 -7.67
N ASP A 55 1.44 23.06 -6.85
CA ASP A 55 0.68 24.29 -7.05
C ASP A 55 1.08 24.96 -8.37
N PRO A 56 0.15 25.21 -9.31
CA PRO A 56 0.48 25.74 -10.63
C PRO A 56 0.92 27.22 -10.61
N VAL A 57 0.58 27.96 -9.55
CA VAL A 57 0.88 29.39 -9.39
C VAL A 57 2.19 29.57 -8.63
N THR A 58 2.30 28.99 -7.43
CA THR A 58 3.50 29.17 -6.61
C THR A 58 4.64 28.23 -7.03
N ARG A 59 4.31 27.12 -7.71
CA ARG A 59 5.22 26.00 -8.00
C ARG A 59 5.74 25.29 -6.77
N ASP A 60 5.05 25.44 -5.64
CA ASP A 60 5.37 24.69 -4.43
C ASP A 60 4.75 23.29 -4.48
N TRP A 61 5.52 22.32 -4.00
CA TRP A 61 5.08 20.94 -3.88
C TRP A 61 4.45 20.70 -2.51
N THR A 62 3.26 20.11 -2.50
CA THR A 62 2.62 19.60 -1.28
C THR A 62 2.63 18.08 -1.31
N ASP A 63 3.26 17.45 -0.30
CA ASP A 63 3.36 16.00 -0.20
C ASP A 63 2.02 15.34 0.09
N GLY A 64 1.78 14.20 -0.58
CA GLY A 64 0.68 13.31 -0.28
C GLY A 64 1.02 12.27 0.78
N LEU A 65 0.03 11.47 1.14
CA LEU A 65 0.18 10.37 2.09
C LEU A 65 1.25 9.35 1.65
N LEU A 66 1.23 8.94 0.38
CA LEU A 66 2.16 7.94 -0.13
C LEU A 66 3.60 8.47 -0.22
N SER A 67 3.79 9.77 -0.39
CA SER A 67 5.09 10.44 -0.41
C SER A 67 5.73 10.54 0.99
N ASN A 68 4.91 10.52 2.05
CA ASN A 68 5.38 10.61 3.44
C ASN A 68 5.54 9.24 4.13
N THR A 69 4.94 8.18 3.59
CA THR A 69 4.85 6.87 4.28
C THR A 69 5.99 5.92 3.92
N PHE A 70 6.68 6.14 2.80
CA PHE A 70 7.74 5.27 2.27
C PHE A 70 8.97 6.09 1.88
#